data_AF-A0A3L7VF86-F1
#
_entry.id   AF-A0A3L7VF86-F1
#
_cell.length_a   1.000
_cell.length_b   1.000
_cell.length_c   1.000
_cell.angle_alpha   90.00
_cell.angle_beta   90.00
_cell.angle_gamma   90.00
#
_symmetry.space_group_name_H-M   'P 1'
#
loop_
_entity.id
_entity.type
_entity.pdbx_description
1 polymer ?
#
loop_
_entity_poly.entity_id
_entity_poly.type
_entity_poly.pdbx_seq_one_letter_code
_entity_poly.pdbx_strand_id
1 'polypeptide(L)'
;MNTPYWTQIVSSPYITVRGFRSKLDGTVQPYGVVFQSSISASGRADVWCRGRSEKGLELQFLSTRMKSPDPLPDEGVLMIHPFGRYCNANKLAGEVDTLEAIEHAMSQYPIDPKRVAIRGFSMGGAAAWHLAVHYPDRWFAATPGAGFSETPDFLKVFQSEALKPYWFEEKLWTMHDCPVWVRNLRSVPTIAYSGQIDKQKQAADIMAKASWELPEEERFELTHIIAPNTAHSISPEAKKEIDRRLRILDPASGLLSKHQESREDNVVFTTTTLRYNRAFWVTLDALENHHEPTSITARFDYPKAPDKSNTISIGIDGGITRFTLARDASQLGHGSINIYINDKKRLIAEKPIGPARYPFVVLPSSDGSLRVTFKIQDGVWNIASPIEPDSTELIKKHGLQGPIDDALMAPFLFVRPTAQGLHPNIDQWVQSEFDRAVAQWHRQMRGDVRIRSSDELKDSDFQNYNLILWGDPKSNPTIAKVLEATGPAKIPLQWNETSIELGSLKLASDKHVPLMIYPNPLAPERYVVLNSSFTYREYDYLNNARQVPKLPDWAMIDTTTAPNGRWPGKIVQADFFDEAWKLKPIRPFVEP
;
A
#
# COMPACT_ATOMS: atom_id res chain seq x y z
N MET A 1 6.58 -4.37 -38.82
CA MET A 1 6.32 -4.75 -37.41
C MET A 1 7.52 -5.56 -36.95
N ASN A 2 8.26 -5.11 -35.94
CA ASN A 2 9.35 -5.91 -35.40
C ASN A 2 8.74 -7.14 -34.73
N THR A 3 9.21 -8.33 -35.09
CA THR A 3 8.81 -9.57 -34.42
C THR A 3 9.09 -9.41 -32.91
N PRO A 4 8.12 -9.70 -32.01
CA PRO A 4 8.33 -9.49 -30.58
C PRO A 4 9.56 -10.24 -30.09
N TYR A 5 10.46 -9.59 -29.36
CA TYR A 5 11.75 -10.16 -28.97
C TYR A 5 11.64 -11.55 -28.31
N TRP A 6 10.57 -11.79 -27.54
CA TRP A 6 10.35 -13.07 -26.86
C TRP A 6 10.11 -14.24 -27.82
N THR A 7 9.65 -13.99 -29.05
CA THR A 7 9.46 -15.02 -30.09
C THR A 7 10.77 -15.49 -30.74
N GLN A 8 11.88 -14.77 -30.51
CA GLN A 8 13.19 -15.05 -31.10
C GLN A 8 14.10 -15.84 -30.15
N ILE A 9 13.60 -16.22 -28.98
CA ILE A 9 14.37 -16.87 -27.93
C ILE A 9 14.50 -18.37 -28.24
N VAL A 10 15.74 -18.83 -28.34
CA VAL A 10 16.09 -20.22 -28.70
C VAL A 10 16.77 -21.01 -27.57
N SER A 11 17.12 -20.35 -26.45
CA SER A 11 17.79 -20.98 -25.31
C SER A 11 16.80 -21.35 -24.19
N SER A 12 16.94 -22.57 -23.64
CA SER A 12 16.11 -23.07 -22.52
C SER A 12 16.99 -23.50 -21.33
N PRO A 13 16.67 -23.09 -20.08
CA PRO A 13 15.71 -22.04 -19.75
C PRO A 13 16.20 -20.68 -20.25
N TYR A 14 15.26 -19.80 -20.60
CA TYR A 14 15.59 -18.41 -20.88
C TYR A 14 15.73 -17.66 -19.56
N ILE A 15 16.86 -17.01 -19.37
CA ILE A 15 17.19 -16.22 -18.19
C ILE A 15 17.65 -14.85 -18.66
N THR A 16 17.04 -13.79 -18.15
CA THR A 16 17.46 -12.44 -18.50
C THR A 16 17.18 -11.46 -17.39
N VAL A 17 17.85 -10.32 -17.46
CA VAL A 17 17.54 -9.16 -16.64
C VAL A 17 16.92 -8.08 -17.51
N ARG A 18 15.94 -7.37 -16.95
CA ARG A 18 15.31 -6.18 -17.50
C ARG A 18 15.44 -5.07 -16.47
N GLY A 19 15.14 -3.84 -16.88
CA GLY A 19 15.08 -2.71 -15.97
C GLY A 19 14.10 -1.66 -16.45
N PHE A 20 13.61 -0.87 -15.50
CA PHE A 20 12.70 0.25 -15.72
C PHE A 20 13.25 1.47 -14.98
N ARG A 21 12.81 2.68 -15.35
CA ARG A 21 13.07 3.89 -14.56
C ARG A 21 11.93 4.05 -13.58
N SER A 22 12.22 3.97 -12.28
CA SER A 22 11.18 4.13 -11.27
C SER A 22 10.70 5.57 -11.21
N LYS A 23 9.39 5.75 -11.09
CA LYS A 23 8.77 7.07 -10.96
C LYS A 23 9.20 7.81 -9.70
N LEU A 24 9.52 7.09 -8.63
CA LEU A 24 9.82 7.66 -7.31
C LEU A 24 10.95 8.68 -7.36
N ASP A 25 12.11 8.27 -7.87
CA ASP A 25 13.35 9.04 -7.89
C ASP A 25 14.05 9.08 -9.26
N GLY A 26 13.55 8.34 -10.25
CA GLY A 26 14.04 8.35 -11.63
C GLY A 26 15.22 7.41 -11.87
N THR A 27 15.65 6.70 -10.83
CA THR A 27 16.72 5.71 -10.92
C THR A 27 16.26 4.46 -11.68
N VAL A 28 17.23 3.76 -12.28
CA VAL A 28 16.96 2.50 -12.99
C VAL A 28 16.91 1.38 -11.96
N GLN A 29 15.85 0.57 -11.99
CA GLN A 29 15.69 -0.58 -11.11
C GLN A 29 15.60 -1.86 -11.93
N PRO A 30 16.34 -2.93 -11.55
CA PRO A 30 16.33 -4.17 -12.30
C PRO A 30 15.24 -5.14 -11.83
N TYR A 31 14.89 -6.07 -12.71
CA TYR A 31 14.15 -7.28 -12.36
C TYR A 31 14.60 -8.45 -13.24
N GLY A 32 14.58 -9.66 -12.68
CA GLY A 32 14.90 -10.89 -13.41
C GLY A 32 13.66 -11.47 -14.09
N VAL A 33 13.86 -12.14 -15.22
CA VAL A 33 12.82 -12.92 -15.92
C VAL A 33 13.38 -14.30 -16.22
N VAL A 34 12.61 -15.33 -15.88
CA VAL A 34 12.92 -16.72 -16.17
C VAL A 34 11.70 -17.40 -16.78
N PHE A 35 11.87 -18.15 -17.86
CA PHE A 35 10.84 -19.07 -18.37
C PHE A 35 11.48 -20.21 -19.15
N GLN A 36 10.78 -21.33 -19.23
CA GLN A 36 11.13 -22.42 -20.14
C GLN A 36 10.73 -22.04 -21.57
N SER A 37 11.34 -22.60 -22.61
CA SER A 37 11.30 -22.18 -24.03
C SER A 37 9.92 -21.97 -24.74
N SER A 38 8.80 -21.95 -24.03
CA SER A 38 7.46 -21.68 -24.53
C SER A 38 6.69 -20.72 -23.61
N ILE A 39 6.18 -19.61 -24.15
CA ILE A 39 5.14 -18.77 -23.53
C ILE A 39 3.96 -18.72 -24.49
N SER A 40 2.74 -18.98 -23.99
CA SER A 40 1.51 -18.86 -24.78
C SER A 40 1.11 -17.40 -25.00
N ALA A 41 0.29 -17.14 -26.02
CA ALA A 41 -0.52 -15.92 -26.02
C ALA A 41 -1.40 -15.92 -24.74
N SER A 42 -1.48 -14.81 -24.00
CA SER A 42 -2.12 -14.76 -22.67
C SER A 42 -1.44 -15.74 -21.67
N GLY A 43 -0.13 -15.61 -21.50
CA GLY A 43 0.67 -16.43 -20.59
C GLY A 43 0.44 -16.12 -19.11
N ARG A 44 0.57 -17.15 -18.26
CA ARG A 44 0.62 -17.00 -16.81
C ARG A 44 1.97 -16.43 -16.38
N ALA A 45 1.96 -15.55 -15.38
CA ALA A 45 3.17 -15.09 -14.72
C ALA A 45 3.14 -15.34 -13.21
N ASP A 46 4.28 -15.71 -12.64
CA ASP A 46 4.49 -15.84 -11.21
C ASP A 46 5.52 -14.79 -10.77
N VAL A 47 5.17 -13.97 -9.78
CA VAL A 47 6.11 -13.03 -9.15
C VAL A 47 6.75 -13.73 -7.98
N TRP A 48 8.09 -13.88 -8.00
CA TRP A 48 8.85 -14.48 -6.91
C TRP A 48 9.68 -13.44 -6.17
N CYS A 49 9.14 -13.00 -5.03
CA CYS A 49 9.84 -12.15 -4.08
C CYS A 49 10.98 -12.91 -3.41
N ARG A 50 12.18 -12.32 -3.45
CA ARG A 50 13.41 -12.92 -2.93
C ARG A 50 13.48 -12.87 -1.39
N GLY A 51 14.29 -13.76 -0.83
CA GLY A 51 14.69 -13.73 0.57
C GLY A 51 15.64 -12.57 0.91
N ARG A 52 15.86 -12.35 2.21
CA ARG A 52 16.77 -11.32 2.73
C ARG A 52 18.23 -11.66 2.38
N SER A 53 19.02 -10.66 2.04
CA SER A 53 20.47 -10.79 1.87
C SER A 53 21.12 -9.49 2.31
N GLU A 54 21.91 -9.52 3.39
CA GLU A 54 22.68 -8.35 3.85
C GLU A 54 23.68 -7.86 2.79
N LYS A 55 24.08 -8.74 1.88
CA LYS A 55 24.95 -8.44 0.73
C LYS A 55 24.18 -8.18 -0.57
N GLY A 56 22.85 -8.14 -0.48
CA GLY A 56 21.88 -7.99 -1.57
C GLY A 56 21.94 -6.63 -2.24
N LEU A 57 23.07 -6.33 -2.87
CA LEU A 57 23.28 -5.16 -3.70
C LEU A 57 22.72 -5.42 -5.09
N GLU A 58 22.42 -4.34 -5.81
CA GLU A 58 21.95 -4.39 -7.19
C GLU A 58 22.87 -5.26 -8.06
N LEU A 59 24.19 -5.05 -7.99
CA LEU A 59 25.18 -5.84 -8.74
C LEU A 59 25.14 -7.35 -8.41
N GLN A 60 24.91 -7.70 -7.14
CA GLN A 60 24.76 -9.11 -6.74
C GLN A 60 23.48 -9.69 -7.35
N PHE A 61 22.39 -8.93 -7.31
CA PHE A 61 21.11 -9.32 -7.89
C PHE A 61 21.24 -9.54 -9.40
N LEU A 62 21.81 -8.58 -10.13
CA LEU A 62 22.08 -8.66 -11.57
C LEU A 62 22.91 -9.91 -11.90
N SER A 63 24.07 -10.07 -11.24
CA SER A 63 24.98 -11.20 -11.46
C SER A 63 24.28 -12.56 -11.23
N THR A 64 23.45 -12.64 -10.19
CA THR A 64 22.69 -13.85 -9.87
C THR A 64 21.60 -14.12 -10.90
N ARG A 65 20.80 -13.10 -11.25
CA ARG A 65 19.67 -13.22 -12.19
C ARG A 65 20.08 -13.35 -13.65
N MET A 66 21.33 -13.09 -14.00
CA MET A 66 21.88 -13.42 -15.33
C MET A 66 22.31 -14.89 -15.47
N LYS A 67 22.45 -15.63 -14.36
CA LYS A 67 23.07 -16.97 -14.35
C LYS A 67 22.18 -18.06 -13.77
N SER A 68 21.29 -17.71 -12.86
CA SER A 68 20.48 -18.68 -12.12
C SER A 68 19.02 -18.59 -12.53
N PRO A 69 18.41 -19.71 -12.98
CA PRO A 69 16.98 -19.78 -13.21
C PRO A 69 16.19 -19.97 -11.91
N ASP A 70 16.82 -20.11 -10.74
CA ASP A 70 16.14 -20.55 -9.52
C ASP A 70 15.23 -19.46 -8.89
N PRO A 71 13.98 -19.78 -8.55
CA PRO A 71 13.25 -21.00 -8.89
C PRO A 71 12.89 -21.09 -10.37
N LEU A 72 13.19 -22.26 -10.95
CA LEU A 72 12.75 -22.57 -12.31
C LEU A 72 11.21 -22.75 -12.30
N PRO A 73 10.45 -21.95 -13.06
CA PRO A 73 9.00 -22.12 -13.19
C PRO A 73 8.63 -23.36 -14.00
N ASP A 74 7.37 -23.81 -13.90
CA ASP A 74 6.79 -24.83 -14.80
C ASP A 74 6.82 -24.36 -16.27
N GLU A 75 6.69 -25.30 -17.21
CA GLU A 75 6.51 -24.97 -18.64
C GLU A 75 5.29 -24.06 -18.84
N GLY A 76 5.41 -23.07 -19.72
CA GLY A 76 4.34 -22.11 -19.99
C GLY A 76 4.17 -21.00 -18.94
N VAL A 77 4.96 -21.00 -17.85
CA VAL A 77 4.92 -19.96 -16.81
C VAL A 77 6.14 -19.06 -16.91
N LEU A 78 5.90 -17.75 -16.90
CA LEU A 78 6.95 -16.74 -16.78
C LEU A 78 7.15 -16.35 -15.32
N MET A 79 8.36 -16.50 -14.80
CA MET A 79 8.75 -16.06 -13.47
C MET A 79 9.35 -14.65 -13.52
N ILE A 80 8.77 -13.71 -12.76
CA ILE A 80 9.28 -12.35 -12.55
C ILE A 80 9.97 -12.32 -11.20
N HIS A 81 11.23 -11.87 -11.16
CA HIS A 81 11.96 -11.62 -9.91
C HIS A 81 12.14 -10.12 -9.73
N PRO A 82 11.29 -9.44 -8.93
CA PRO A 82 11.54 -8.07 -8.57
C PRO A 82 12.87 -7.95 -7.80
N PHE A 83 13.66 -6.92 -8.09
CA PHE A 83 14.69 -6.51 -7.14
C PHE A 83 14.02 -6.02 -5.86
N GLY A 84 12.96 -5.22 -6.00
CA GLY A 84 12.14 -4.66 -4.93
C GLY A 84 13.04 -3.95 -3.93
N ARG A 85 13.56 -2.77 -4.32
CA ARG A 85 14.70 -2.13 -3.67
C ARG A 85 14.62 -2.20 -2.14
N TYR A 86 15.80 -2.42 -1.56
CA TYR A 86 16.02 -2.68 -0.13
C TYR A 86 15.57 -4.07 0.36
N CYS A 87 16.09 -4.50 1.51
CA CYS A 87 15.65 -5.69 2.21
C CYS A 87 14.57 -5.33 3.24
N ASN A 88 13.41 -4.84 2.78
CA ASN A 88 12.27 -4.49 3.63
C ASN A 88 10.98 -5.26 3.33
N ALA A 89 11.10 -6.45 2.74
CA ALA A 89 9.96 -7.27 2.36
C ALA A 89 8.99 -6.54 1.42
N ASN A 90 9.55 -5.74 0.49
CA ASN A 90 8.83 -5.01 -0.54
C ASN A 90 7.78 -4.06 0.04
N LYS A 91 8.08 -3.42 1.16
CA LYS A 91 7.33 -2.27 1.69
C LYS A 91 7.85 -0.97 1.07
N LEU A 92 7.07 0.10 1.19
CA LEU A 92 7.44 1.43 0.71
C LEU A 92 7.93 1.39 -0.76
N ALA A 93 9.15 1.85 -1.03
CA ALA A 93 9.69 1.94 -2.37
C ALA A 93 9.90 0.55 -3.03
N GLY A 94 10.17 -0.51 -2.25
CA GLY A 94 10.24 -1.87 -2.76
C GLY A 94 8.90 -2.43 -3.23
N GLU A 95 7.80 -1.91 -2.67
CA GLU A 95 6.44 -2.22 -3.12
C GLU A 95 6.19 -1.65 -4.51
N VAL A 96 6.45 -0.34 -4.65
CA VAL A 96 6.26 0.40 -5.89
C VAL A 96 7.10 -0.22 -7.00
N ASP A 97 8.37 -0.53 -6.73
CA ASP A 97 9.25 -1.21 -7.67
C ASP A 97 8.71 -2.58 -8.11
N THR A 98 8.07 -3.32 -7.21
CA THR A 98 7.50 -4.63 -7.55
C THR A 98 6.36 -4.47 -8.55
N LEU A 99 5.48 -3.50 -8.32
CA LEU A 99 4.38 -3.20 -9.23
C LEU A 99 4.89 -2.64 -10.56
N GLU A 100 5.86 -1.73 -10.54
CA GLU A 100 6.50 -1.19 -11.76
C GLU A 100 7.23 -2.28 -12.57
N ALA A 101 7.86 -3.26 -11.91
CA ALA A 101 8.48 -4.41 -12.57
C ALA A 101 7.45 -5.30 -13.28
N ILE A 102 6.29 -5.54 -12.64
CA ILE A 102 5.19 -6.31 -13.23
C ILE A 102 4.60 -5.56 -14.43
N GLU A 103 4.30 -4.27 -14.27
CA GLU A 103 3.78 -3.42 -15.35
C GLU A 103 4.75 -3.37 -16.53
N HIS A 104 6.04 -3.18 -16.27
CA HIS A 104 7.06 -3.23 -17.31
C HIS A 104 7.12 -4.62 -17.96
N ALA A 105 7.08 -5.71 -17.21
CA ALA A 105 7.06 -7.07 -17.77
C ALA A 105 5.83 -7.31 -18.66
N MET A 106 4.64 -6.88 -18.24
CA MET A 106 3.41 -6.99 -19.05
C MET A 106 3.51 -6.22 -20.37
N SER A 107 4.27 -5.11 -20.42
CA SER A 107 4.52 -4.40 -21.68
C SER A 107 5.46 -5.15 -22.65
N GLN A 108 6.27 -6.09 -22.13
CA GLN A 108 7.33 -6.77 -22.88
C GLN A 108 7.00 -8.22 -23.23
N TYR A 109 6.09 -8.85 -22.49
CA TYR A 109 5.73 -10.26 -22.60
C TYR A 109 4.20 -10.40 -22.66
N PRO A 110 3.65 -11.45 -23.30
CA PRO A 110 2.21 -11.61 -23.48
C PRO A 110 1.52 -12.11 -22.20
N ILE A 111 1.73 -11.44 -21.07
CA ILE A 111 1.22 -11.82 -19.75
C ILE A 111 -0.25 -11.41 -19.66
N ASP A 112 -1.10 -12.34 -19.21
CA ASP A 112 -2.47 -12.04 -18.84
C ASP A 112 -2.53 -11.48 -17.41
N PRO A 113 -3.01 -10.23 -17.20
CA PRO A 113 -3.13 -9.64 -15.87
C PRO A 113 -3.99 -10.46 -14.90
N LYS A 114 -4.95 -11.25 -15.39
CA LYS A 114 -5.79 -12.13 -14.55
C LYS A 114 -5.10 -13.45 -14.19
N ARG A 115 -3.91 -13.72 -14.73
CA ARG A 115 -3.12 -14.94 -14.50
C ARG A 115 -1.76 -14.62 -13.88
N VAL A 116 -1.70 -13.61 -13.00
CA VAL A 116 -0.52 -13.32 -12.19
C VAL A 116 -0.65 -13.91 -10.78
N ALA A 117 0.34 -14.67 -10.33
CA ALA A 117 0.44 -15.12 -8.94
C ALA A 117 1.55 -14.37 -8.19
N ILE A 118 1.38 -14.18 -6.88
CA ILE A 118 2.43 -13.65 -5.99
C ILE A 118 3.00 -14.73 -5.08
N ARG A 119 4.32 -14.85 -5.03
CA ARG A 119 5.03 -15.94 -4.37
C ARG A 119 6.28 -15.42 -3.66
N GLY A 120 6.74 -16.15 -2.65
CA GLY A 120 8.05 -15.91 -2.07
C GLY A 120 8.32 -16.73 -0.83
N PHE A 121 9.57 -16.69 -0.35
CA PHE A 121 10.02 -17.42 0.83
C PHE A 121 10.82 -16.53 1.78
N SER A 122 10.70 -16.73 3.10
CA SER A 122 11.36 -15.91 4.12
C SER A 122 10.89 -14.45 4.04
N MET A 123 11.81 -13.49 3.91
CA MET A 123 11.46 -12.10 3.55
C MET A 123 10.53 -12.00 2.34
N GLY A 124 10.73 -12.86 1.32
CA GLY A 124 9.86 -12.90 0.15
C GLY A 124 8.47 -13.46 0.46
N GLY A 125 8.36 -14.33 1.47
CA GLY A 125 7.08 -14.80 1.98
C GLY A 125 6.31 -13.69 2.68
N ALA A 126 7.00 -12.83 3.43
CA ALA A 126 6.42 -11.63 4.03
C ALA A 126 5.95 -10.63 2.96
N ALA A 127 6.74 -10.44 1.88
CA ALA A 127 6.32 -9.64 0.73
C ALA A 127 5.07 -10.24 0.04
N ALA A 128 4.99 -11.57 -0.08
CA ALA A 128 3.84 -12.24 -0.66
C ALA A 128 2.57 -12.09 0.21
N TRP A 129 2.70 -12.18 1.55
CA TRP A 129 1.60 -11.84 2.46
C TRP A 129 1.14 -10.40 2.25
N HIS A 130 2.08 -9.45 2.33
CA HIS A 130 1.84 -8.01 2.18
C HIS A 130 1.11 -7.69 0.88
N LEU A 131 1.64 -8.15 -0.26
CA LEU A 131 1.06 -7.82 -1.56
C LEU A 131 -0.28 -8.53 -1.79
N ALA A 132 -0.47 -9.74 -1.28
CA ALA A 132 -1.72 -10.50 -1.44
C ALA A 132 -2.90 -9.82 -0.73
N VAL A 133 -2.70 -9.36 0.52
CA VAL A 133 -3.79 -8.74 1.29
C VAL A 133 -4.11 -7.31 0.81
N HIS A 134 -3.13 -6.58 0.27
CA HIS A 134 -3.31 -5.18 -0.14
C HIS A 134 -3.79 -5.02 -1.59
N TYR A 135 -3.51 -5.99 -2.47
CA TYR A 135 -3.86 -5.95 -3.89
C TYR A 135 -4.67 -7.19 -4.31
N PRO A 136 -5.81 -7.49 -3.65
CA PRO A 136 -6.51 -8.76 -3.84
C PRO A 136 -7.06 -8.98 -5.26
N ASP A 137 -7.12 -7.93 -6.08
CA ASP A 137 -7.57 -7.97 -7.47
C ASP A 137 -6.43 -8.17 -8.49
N ARG A 138 -5.17 -8.14 -8.06
CA ARG A 138 -4.00 -8.34 -8.93
C ARG A 138 -3.52 -9.79 -9.00
N TRP A 139 -4.06 -10.69 -8.16
CA TRP A 139 -3.54 -12.04 -8.00
C TRP A 139 -4.62 -13.11 -8.20
N PHE A 140 -4.36 -14.09 -9.07
CA PHE A 140 -5.22 -15.26 -9.10
C PHE A 140 -4.95 -16.22 -7.93
N ALA A 141 -3.74 -16.19 -7.36
CA ALA A 141 -3.34 -16.95 -6.19
C ALA A 141 -2.10 -16.35 -5.50
N ALA A 142 -1.90 -16.66 -4.22
CA ALA A 142 -0.74 -16.28 -3.43
C ALA A 142 -0.05 -17.49 -2.77
N THR A 143 1.29 -17.50 -2.73
CA THR A 143 2.08 -18.54 -2.01
C THR A 143 3.13 -17.93 -1.09
N PRO A 144 2.73 -17.43 0.08
CA PRO A 144 3.66 -16.95 1.09
C PRO A 144 4.29 -18.13 1.86
N GLY A 145 5.62 -18.23 1.80
CA GLY A 145 6.38 -19.27 2.48
C GLY A 145 7.20 -18.74 3.65
N ALA A 146 6.93 -19.22 4.86
CA ALA A 146 7.71 -18.98 6.08
C ALA A 146 8.24 -17.55 6.20
N GLY A 147 7.38 -16.54 6.07
CA GLY A 147 7.73 -15.13 6.20
C GLY A 147 6.75 -14.44 7.15
N PHE A 148 7.22 -13.44 7.89
CA PHE A 148 6.41 -12.71 8.87
C PHE A 148 5.15 -12.09 8.26
N SER A 149 4.08 -12.01 9.04
CA SER A 149 2.79 -11.38 8.66
C SER A 149 2.42 -10.18 9.53
N GLU A 150 3.06 -10.00 10.67
CA GLU A 150 2.76 -8.93 11.64
C GLU A 150 4.01 -8.52 12.41
N THR A 151 4.02 -7.29 12.91
CA THR A 151 5.21 -6.67 13.51
C THR A 151 5.45 -7.15 14.95
N PRO A 152 4.48 -7.04 15.89
CA PRO A 152 4.76 -7.26 17.30
C PRO A 152 5.02 -8.72 17.64
N ASP A 153 4.17 -9.63 17.17
CA ASP A 153 4.28 -11.07 17.48
C ASP A 153 5.52 -11.69 16.85
N PHE A 154 5.86 -11.31 15.61
CA PHE A 154 7.12 -11.74 14.99
C PHE A 154 8.34 -11.30 15.80
N LEU A 155 8.39 -10.05 16.26
CA LEU A 155 9.52 -9.54 17.06
C LEU A 155 9.62 -10.22 18.42
N LYS A 156 8.48 -10.50 19.06
CA LYS A 156 8.43 -11.28 20.30
C LYS A 156 8.96 -12.70 20.10
N VAL A 157 8.53 -13.39 19.05
CA VAL A 157 8.92 -14.79 18.80
C VAL A 157 10.36 -14.91 18.30
N PHE A 158 10.79 -13.99 17.43
CA PHE A 158 12.07 -14.09 16.73
C PHE A 158 13.21 -13.36 17.44
N GLN A 159 12.93 -12.25 18.13
CA GLN A 159 13.94 -11.48 18.86
C GLN A 159 13.77 -11.50 20.38
N SER A 160 12.69 -12.10 20.91
CA SER A 160 12.36 -12.00 22.34
C SER A 160 12.28 -10.54 22.81
N GLU A 161 11.89 -9.65 21.90
CA GLU A 161 11.80 -8.23 22.14
C GLU A 161 10.43 -7.88 22.73
N ALA A 162 10.44 -7.10 23.82
CA ALA A 162 9.25 -6.44 24.33
C ALA A 162 9.20 -5.01 23.78
N LEU A 163 8.26 -4.74 22.87
CA LEU A 163 8.06 -3.40 22.33
C LEU A 163 7.36 -2.49 23.34
N LYS A 164 7.78 -1.23 23.38
CA LYS A 164 7.09 -0.13 24.05
C LYS A 164 6.74 0.93 23.01
N PRO A 165 5.66 0.74 22.25
CA PRO A 165 5.27 1.67 21.20
C PRO A 165 4.58 2.90 21.78
N TYR A 166 4.69 4.03 21.08
CA TYR A 166 3.67 5.07 21.20
C TYR A 166 2.33 4.56 20.64
N TRP A 167 1.22 5.10 21.12
CA TRP A 167 -0.12 4.72 20.63
C TRP A 167 -0.29 4.88 19.10
N PHE A 168 0.41 5.85 18.49
CA PHE A 168 0.37 6.03 17.04
C PHE A 168 1.22 5.00 16.28
N GLU A 169 2.27 4.43 16.89
CA GLU A 169 3.02 3.33 16.26
C GLU A 169 2.10 2.11 16.09
N GLU A 170 1.28 1.80 17.09
CA GLU A 170 0.30 0.70 17.02
C GLU A 170 -0.72 0.92 15.91
N LYS A 171 -1.19 2.17 15.71
CA LYS A 171 -2.04 2.54 14.58
C LYS A 171 -1.31 2.36 13.25
N LEU A 172 -0.06 2.80 13.14
CA LEU A 172 0.74 2.70 11.92
C LEU A 172 1.05 1.24 11.53
N TRP A 173 1.22 0.34 12.50
CA TRP A 173 1.43 -1.09 12.22
C TRP A 173 0.27 -1.72 11.44
N THR A 174 -0.96 -1.24 11.65
CA THR A 174 -2.14 -1.73 10.91
C THR A 174 -2.07 -1.51 9.39
N MET A 175 -1.12 -0.70 8.90
CA MET A 175 -0.85 -0.57 7.46
C MET A 175 -0.14 -1.78 6.86
N HIS A 176 0.53 -2.60 7.67
CA HIS A 176 1.37 -3.70 7.18
C HIS A 176 1.15 -5.02 7.92
N ASP A 177 0.50 -5.01 9.08
CA ASP A 177 0.14 -6.22 9.81
C ASP A 177 -1.01 -6.93 9.09
N CYS A 178 -0.65 -7.94 8.28
CA CYS A 178 -1.54 -8.69 7.41
C CYS A 178 -2.75 -9.35 8.10
N PRO A 179 -2.71 -9.78 9.38
CA PRO A 179 -3.88 -10.33 10.07
C PRO A 179 -5.06 -9.35 10.10
N VAL A 180 -4.80 -8.03 10.14
CA VAL A 180 -5.83 -6.99 10.09
C VAL A 180 -6.60 -7.00 8.76
N TRP A 181 -5.96 -7.49 7.70
CA TRP A 181 -6.45 -7.51 6.31
C TRP A 181 -6.86 -8.92 5.85
N VAL A 182 -6.87 -9.91 6.75
CA VAL A 182 -7.01 -11.34 6.41
C VAL A 182 -8.28 -11.65 5.58
N ARG A 183 -9.34 -10.87 5.78
CA ARG A 183 -10.60 -10.98 5.05
C ARG A 183 -10.40 -10.88 3.52
N ASN A 184 -9.39 -10.13 3.06
CA ASN A 184 -9.10 -9.96 1.63
C ASN A 184 -8.66 -11.27 0.96
N LEU A 185 -8.13 -12.23 1.72
CA LEU A 185 -7.72 -13.53 1.18
C LEU A 185 -8.90 -14.41 0.77
N ARG A 186 -10.15 -14.05 1.10
CA ARG A 186 -11.34 -14.67 0.50
C ARG A 186 -11.38 -14.50 -1.02
N SER A 187 -10.80 -13.41 -1.52
CA SER A 187 -10.68 -13.10 -2.94
C SER A 187 -9.39 -13.65 -3.58
N VAL A 188 -8.43 -14.10 -2.76
CA VAL A 188 -7.12 -14.58 -3.21
C VAL A 188 -6.82 -15.94 -2.57
N PRO A 189 -7.08 -17.05 -3.28
CA PRO A 189 -6.67 -18.37 -2.86
C PRO A 189 -5.19 -18.37 -2.46
N THR A 190 -4.96 -18.74 -1.21
CA THR A 190 -3.64 -18.63 -0.59
C THR A 190 -3.17 -20.00 -0.15
N ILE A 191 -1.97 -20.36 -0.57
CA ILE A 191 -1.28 -21.59 -0.21
C ILE A 191 -0.08 -21.19 0.64
N ALA A 192 -0.29 -21.14 1.96
CA ALA A 192 0.80 -20.88 2.89
C ALA A 192 1.72 -22.09 2.99
N TYR A 193 3.01 -21.85 3.19
CA TYR A 193 4.00 -22.92 3.39
C TYR A 193 4.87 -22.64 4.62
N SER A 194 5.22 -23.71 5.35
CA SER A 194 6.27 -23.66 6.38
C SER A 194 6.95 -25.00 6.55
N GLY A 195 8.22 -24.98 6.97
CA GLY A 195 8.83 -26.15 7.58
C GLY A 195 8.24 -26.39 8.98
N GLN A 196 8.02 -27.64 9.37
CA GLN A 196 7.42 -27.99 10.67
C GLN A 196 8.20 -27.45 11.87
N ILE A 197 9.54 -27.44 11.78
CA ILE A 197 10.43 -26.99 12.86
C ILE A 197 10.98 -25.58 12.62
N ASP A 198 10.48 -24.88 11.60
CA ASP A 198 10.80 -23.49 11.34
C ASP A 198 10.04 -22.58 12.31
N LYS A 199 10.76 -21.73 13.06
CA LYS A 199 10.14 -20.74 13.94
C LYS A 199 9.26 -19.75 13.20
N GLN A 200 9.53 -19.49 11.91
CA GLN A 200 8.71 -18.58 11.08
C GLN A 200 7.39 -19.22 10.61
N LYS A 201 7.13 -20.49 10.94
CA LYS A 201 5.78 -21.09 10.82
C LYS A 201 4.71 -20.28 11.56
N GLN A 202 5.11 -19.61 12.64
CA GLN A 202 4.26 -18.76 13.45
C GLN A 202 3.44 -17.74 12.64
N ALA A 203 3.99 -17.16 11.59
CA ALA A 203 3.26 -16.20 10.75
C ALA A 203 2.03 -16.82 10.08
N ALA A 204 2.20 -18.00 9.46
CA ALA A 204 1.08 -18.73 8.86
C ALA A 204 0.07 -19.21 9.91
N ASP A 205 0.53 -19.54 11.13
CA ASP A 205 -0.36 -19.89 12.25
C ASP A 205 -1.21 -18.70 12.70
N ILE A 206 -0.63 -17.49 12.76
CA ILE A 206 -1.39 -16.27 13.08
C ILE A 206 -2.39 -15.95 11.96
N MET A 207 -2.00 -16.06 10.70
CA MET A 207 -2.92 -15.85 9.58
C MET A 207 -4.06 -16.89 9.56
N ALA A 208 -3.76 -18.15 9.87
CA ALA A 208 -4.77 -19.21 10.00
C ALA A 208 -5.75 -18.90 11.14
N LYS A 209 -5.24 -18.49 12.30
CA LYS A 209 -6.05 -18.06 13.45
C LYS A 209 -6.93 -16.86 13.08
N ALA A 210 -6.36 -15.82 12.48
CA ALA A 210 -7.10 -14.64 12.06
C ALA A 210 -8.20 -14.98 11.03
N SER A 211 -7.93 -15.91 10.11
CA SER A 211 -8.93 -16.41 9.14
C SER A 211 -10.09 -17.14 9.83
N TRP A 212 -9.79 -17.88 10.91
CA TRP A 212 -10.78 -18.65 11.68
C TRP A 212 -11.61 -17.78 12.64
N GLU A 213 -11.03 -16.69 13.16
CA GLU A 213 -11.66 -15.74 14.08
C GLU A 213 -12.56 -14.69 13.40
N LEU A 214 -12.60 -14.66 12.06
CA LEU A 214 -13.62 -13.93 11.32
C LEU A 214 -15.04 -14.40 11.69
N PRO A 215 -16.08 -13.58 11.45
CA PRO A 215 -17.47 -14.00 11.59
C PRO A 215 -17.75 -15.33 10.88
N GLU A 216 -18.68 -16.14 11.40
CA GLU A 216 -18.91 -17.52 10.94
C GLU A 216 -19.21 -17.62 9.43
N GLU A 217 -19.90 -16.64 8.87
CA GLU A 217 -20.25 -16.52 7.46
C GLU A 217 -19.08 -16.05 6.57
N GLU A 218 -18.00 -15.57 7.17
CA GLU A 218 -16.81 -15.02 6.50
C GLU A 218 -15.54 -15.86 6.71
N ARG A 219 -15.46 -16.61 7.81
CA ARG A 219 -14.27 -17.40 8.17
C ARG A 219 -13.97 -18.47 7.13
N PHE A 220 -12.70 -18.79 6.99
CA PHE A 220 -12.22 -19.82 6.08
C PHE A 220 -10.99 -20.53 6.66
N GLU A 221 -10.78 -21.76 6.21
CA GLU A 221 -9.58 -22.52 6.54
C GLU A 221 -8.44 -22.11 5.60
N LEU A 222 -7.38 -21.55 6.16
CA LEU A 222 -6.19 -21.22 5.40
C LEU A 222 -5.46 -22.52 5.02
N THR A 223 -5.24 -22.74 3.72
CA THR A 223 -4.41 -23.86 3.27
C THR A 223 -2.96 -23.63 3.71
N HIS A 224 -2.49 -24.43 4.66
CA HIS A 224 -1.12 -24.37 5.19
C HIS A 224 -0.39 -25.70 4.98
N ILE A 225 0.53 -25.73 4.02
CA ILE A 225 1.39 -26.88 3.77
C ILE A 225 2.54 -26.84 4.78
N ILE A 226 2.62 -27.88 5.63
CA ILE A 226 3.66 -28.02 6.63
C ILE A 226 4.55 -29.20 6.24
N ALA A 227 5.81 -28.92 5.88
CA ALA A 227 6.78 -29.96 5.54
C ALA A 227 7.35 -30.61 6.82
N PRO A 228 7.14 -31.93 7.04
CA PRO A 228 7.63 -32.63 8.23
C PRO A 228 9.14 -32.50 8.40
N ASN A 229 9.60 -32.34 9.65
CA ASN A 229 11.03 -32.25 10.02
C ASN A 229 11.87 -31.24 9.22
N THR A 230 11.22 -30.28 8.55
CA THR A 230 11.89 -29.29 7.70
C THR A 230 12.05 -27.98 8.46
N ALA A 231 13.25 -27.41 8.43
CA ALA A 231 13.56 -26.11 9.00
C ALA A 231 13.28 -24.98 7.99
N HIS A 232 14.11 -23.94 7.95
CA HIS A 232 13.91 -22.76 7.09
C HIS A 232 14.30 -23.00 5.63
N SER A 233 13.57 -23.89 4.96
CA SER A 233 13.74 -24.21 3.53
C SER A 233 12.43 -24.75 2.94
N ILE A 234 12.32 -24.79 1.60
CA ILE A 234 11.21 -25.43 0.90
C ILE A 234 11.62 -26.87 0.55
N SER A 235 10.91 -27.87 1.08
CA SER A 235 11.17 -29.26 0.70
C SER A 235 10.73 -29.55 -0.75
N PRO A 236 11.36 -30.50 -1.46
CA PRO A 236 10.96 -30.85 -2.82
C PRO A 236 9.50 -31.30 -2.94
N GLU A 237 8.99 -32.03 -1.95
CA GLU A 237 7.61 -32.54 -1.91
C GLU A 237 6.62 -31.39 -1.72
N ALA A 238 6.92 -30.46 -0.81
CA ALA A 238 6.09 -29.29 -0.59
C ALA A 238 6.08 -28.39 -1.83
N LYS A 239 7.24 -28.19 -2.48
CA LYS A 239 7.31 -27.46 -3.75
C LYS A 239 6.37 -28.06 -4.80
N LYS A 240 6.44 -29.38 -5.02
CA LYS A 240 5.56 -30.10 -5.96
C LYS A 240 4.08 -29.90 -5.63
N GLU A 241 3.71 -29.95 -4.35
CA GLU A 241 2.32 -29.76 -3.93
C GLU A 241 1.84 -28.32 -4.10
N ILE A 242 2.68 -27.32 -3.80
CA ILE A 242 2.39 -25.91 -4.04
C ILE A 242 2.17 -25.68 -5.55
N ASP A 243 3.09 -26.15 -6.39
CA ASP A 243 2.99 -25.97 -7.84
C ASP A 243 1.76 -26.71 -8.41
N ARG A 244 1.43 -27.91 -7.90
CA ARG A 244 0.21 -28.64 -8.27
C ARG A 244 -1.05 -27.83 -7.97
N ARG A 245 -1.16 -27.24 -6.78
CA ARG A 245 -2.32 -26.42 -6.41
C ARG A 245 -2.39 -25.14 -7.23
N LEU A 246 -1.27 -24.48 -7.49
CA LEU A 246 -1.23 -23.31 -8.37
C LEU A 246 -1.70 -23.64 -9.80
N ARG A 247 -1.31 -24.78 -10.36
CA ARG A 247 -1.82 -25.24 -11.67
C ARG A 247 -3.33 -25.44 -11.67
N ILE A 248 -3.90 -25.94 -10.59
CA ILE A 248 -5.37 -26.08 -10.45
C ILE A 248 -6.05 -24.71 -10.34
N LEU A 249 -5.47 -23.78 -9.59
CA LEU A 249 -6.05 -22.45 -9.35
C LEU A 249 -5.95 -21.49 -10.54
N ASP A 250 -5.07 -21.78 -11.51
CA ASP A 250 -4.94 -20.97 -12.73
C ASP A 250 -6.30 -20.90 -13.47
N PRO A 251 -6.85 -19.70 -13.70
CA PRO A 251 -8.14 -19.51 -14.36
C PRO A 251 -8.24 -20.18 -15.74
N ALA A 252 -7.13 -20.36 -16.45
CA ALA A 252 -7.12 -21.00 -17.76
C ALA A 252 -6.87 -22.53 -17.71
N SER A 253 -6.72 -23.13 -16.53
CA SER A 253 -6.40 -24.56 -16.40
C SER A 253 -7.54 -25.49 -16.81
N GLY A 254 -8.79 -25.01 -16.73
CA GLY A 254 -9.98 -25.85 -16.90
C GLY A 254 -10.20 -26.89 -15.79
N LEU A 255 -9.42 -26.84 -14.70
CA LEU A 255 -9.45 -27.81 -13.61
C LEU A 255 -10.40 -27.41 -12.46
N LEU A 256 -10.79 -26.14 -12.37
CA LEU A 256 -11.79 -25.66 -11.41
C LEU A 256 -13.20 -25.98 -11.90
N SER A 257 -14.08 -26.38 -10.97
CA SER A 257 -15.48 -26.64 -11.28
C SER A 257 -16.18 -25.38 -11.78
N LYS A 258 -17.03 -25.50 -12.81
CA LYS A 258 -17.84 -24.39 -13.37
C LYS A 258 -18.85 -23.77 -12.39
N HIS A 259 -18.98 -24.30 -11.17
CA HIS A 259 -19.95 -23.84 -10.16
C HIS A 259 -19.34 -22.90 -9.10
N GLN A 260 -18.09 -22.47 -9.26
CA GLN A 260 -17.49 -21.53 -8.34
C GLN A 260 -18.01 -20.12 -8.64
N GLU A 261 -18.63 -19.46 -7.66
CA GLU A 261 -18.95 -18.03 -7.76
C GLU A 261 -17.68 -17.26 -8.11
N SER A 262 -17.77 -16.36 -9.09
CA SER A 262 -16.63 -15.54 -9.49
C SER A 262 -16.24 -14.64 -8.32
N ARG A 263 -14.93 -14.53 -8.07
CA ARG A 263 -14.38 -13.58 -7.10
C ARG A 263 -14.64 -12.14 -7.52
N GLU A 264 -14.83 -11.91 -8.82
CA GLU A 264 -15.29 -10.63 -9.35
C GLU A 264 -16.78 -10.39 -9.07
N ASP A 265 -17.60 -11.40 -8.79
CA ASP A 265 -19.03 -11.20 -8.51
C ASP A 265 -19.32 -11.04 -7.02
N ASN A 266 -18.45 -11.54 -6.15
CA ASN A 266 -18.55 -11.42 -4.71
C ASN A 266 -17.26 -10.81 -4.14
N VAL A 267 -17.19 -9.48 -4.16
CA VAL A 267 -16.03 -8.74 -3.69
C VAL A 267 -16.10 -8.62 -2.18
N VAL A 268 -15.03 -9.04 -1.52
CA VAL A 268 -14.80 -8.80 -0.10
C VAL A 268 -13.52 -8.01 0.05
N PHE A 269 -13.60 -6.84 0.69
CA PHE A 269 -12.46 -5.95 0.83
C PHE A 269 -12.43 -5.24 2.18
N THR A 270 -11.29 -5.30 2.84
CA THR A 270 -10.91 -4.63 4.07
C THR A 270 -9.78 -3.68 3.77
N THR A 271 -9.81 -2.50 4.38
CA THR A 271 -8.69 -1.57 4.39
C THR A 271 -8.56 -0.83 5.71
N THR A 272 -7.35 -0.38 6.02
CA THR A 272 -7.07 0.58 7.10
C THR A 272 -6.64 1.94 6.55
N THR A 273 -6.39 2.06 5.24
CA THR A 273 -5.85 3.29 4.63
C THR A 273 -6.21 3.38 3.16
N LEU A 274 -6.51 4.60 2.68
CA LEU A 274 -6.78 4.84 1.26
C LEU A 274 -5.55 4.64 0.35
N ARG A 275 -4.35 4.35 0.87
CA ARG A 275 -3.23 3.86 0.05
C ARG A 275 -3.62 2.58 -0.70
N TYR A 276 -4.38 1.70 -0.06
CA TYR A 276 -4.90 0.46 -0.64
C TYR A 276 -6.42 0.53 -0.60
N ASN A 277 -7.03 1.03 -1.66
CA ASN A 277 -8.44 1.42 -1.65
C ASN A 277 -9.30 0.68 -2.68
N ARG A 278 -8.77 -0.32 -3.39
CA ARG A 278 -9.47 -0.96 -4.49
C ARG A 278 -9.43 -2.48 -4.38
N ALA A 279 -10.55 -3.10 -4.72
CA ALA A 279 -10.65 -4.50 -5.07
C ALA A 279 -11.63 -4.66 -6.23
N PHE A 280 -11.15 -5.10 -7.38
CA PHE A 280 -11.93 -5.36 -8.59
C PHE A 280 -12.70 -4.11 -9.05
N TRP A 281 -14.04 -4.15 -8.96
CA TRP A 281 -14.96 -3.08 -9.33
C TRP A 281 -15.38 -2.19 -8.16
N VAL A 282 -14.82 -2.40 -6.96
CA VAL A 282 -15.11 -1.60 -5.77
C VAL A 282 -13.89 -0.72 -5.46
N THR A 283 -14.13 0.58 -5.29
CA THR A 283 -13.14 1.56 -4.83
C THR A 283 -13.68 2.26 -3.59
N LEU A 284 -12.92 2.27 -2.50
CA LEU A 284 -13.19 3.09 -1.33
C LEU A 284 -12.57 4.46 -1.55
N ASP A 285 -13.37 5.52 -1.52
CA ASP A 285 -12.93 6.87 -1.89
C ASP A 285 -12.63 7.72 -0.66
N ALA A 286 -13.27 7.44 0.47
CA ALA A 286 -13.06 8.18 1.72
C ALA A 286 -13.34 7.32 2.97
N LEU A 287 -12.61 7.63 4.05
CA LEU A 287 -12.65 6.95 5.34
C LEU A 287 -12.75 7.97 6.47
N GLU A 288 -13.66 7.75 7.42
CA GLU A 288 -13.82 8.54 8.64
C GLU A 288 -12.52 8.55 9.47
N ASN A 289 -11.92 7.38 9.66
CA ASN A 289 -10.65 7.20 10.35
C ASN A 289 -9.72 6.30 9.55
N HIS A 290 -8.54 6.83 9.23
CA HIS A 290 -7.41 6.02 8.79
C HIS A 290 -6.82 5.26 9.98
N HIS A 291 -6.17 4.14 9.71
CA HIS A 291 -5.58 3.21 10.69
C HIS A 291 -6.61 2.51 11.59
N GLU A 292 -7.86 2.44 11.11
CA GLU A 292 -8.93 1.64 11.69
C GLU A 292 -9.46 0.68 10.62
N PRO A 293 -9.58 -0.63 10.91
CA PRO A 293 -10.08 -1.57 9.93
C PRO A 293 -11.51 -1.24 9.54
N THR A 294 -11.77 -1.15 8.24
CA THR A 294 -13.11 -1.05 7.67
C THR A 294 -13.24 -2.00 6.49
N SER A 295 -14.46 -2.42 6.18
CA SER A 295 -14.70 -3.43 5.16
C SER A 295 -15.98 -3.19 4.40
N ILE A 296 -15.95 -3.59 3.14
CA ILE A 296 -17.07 -3.62 2.22
C ILE A 296 -17.19 -5.02 1.62
N THR A 297 -18.41 -5.55 1.60
CA THR A 297 -18.80 -6.67 0.75
C THR A 297 -19.67 -6.14 -0.37
N ALA A 298 -19.45 -6.61 -1.60
CA ALA A 298 -20.24 -6.22 -2.75
C ALA A 298 -20.53 -7.45 -3.60
N ARG A 299 -21.79 -7.89 -3.59
CA ARG A 299 -22.24 -9.08 -4.31
C ARG A 299 -23.15 -8.70 -5.46
N PHE A 300 -22.88 -9.22 -6.64
CA PHE A 300 -23.73 -9.10 -7.81
C PHE A 300 -24.56 -10.37 -7.99
N ASP A 301 -25.87 -10.20 -7.93
CA ASP A 301 -26.84 -11.29 -8.02
C ASP A 301 -27.45 -11.30 -9.44
N TYR A 302 -27.09 -12.30 -10.24
CA TYR A 302 -27.70 -12.53 -11.55
C TYR A 302 -29.17 -12.93 -11.39
N PRO A 303 -30.10 -12.29 -12.11
CA PRO A 303 -31.52 -12.60 -12.01
C PRO A 303 -31.78 -14.03 -12.48
N LYS A 304 -32.51 -14.79 -11.65
CA LYS A 304 -32.96 -16.16 -12.00
C LYS A 304 -34.11 -16.18 -13.02
N ALA A 305 -34.67 -15.02 -13.36
CA ALA A 305 -35.78 -14.86 -14.30
C ALA A 305 -35.57 -13.62 -15.22
N PRO A 306 -36.03 -13.65 -16.49
CA PRO A 306 -35.73 -12.60 -17.48
C PRO A 306 -36.33 -11.22 -17.18
N ASP A 307 -37.30 -11.15 -16.26
CA ASP A 307 -38.10 -9.98 -15.92
C ASP A 307 -37.57 -9.22 -14.70
N LYS A 308 -36.49 -9.68 -14.06
CA LYS A 308 -35.92 -9.06 -12.86
C LYS A 308 -34.70 -8.21 -13.18
N SER A 309 -34.64 -7.02 -12.59
CA SER A 309 -33.45 -6.17 -12.57
C SER A 309 -32.30 -6.89 -11.88
N ASN A 310 -31.08 -6.62 -12.33
CA ASN A 310 -29.87 -7.08 -11.63
C ASN A 310 -29.81 -6.44 -10.25
N THR A 311 -29.26 -7.17 -9.28
CA THR A 311 -29.16 -6.67 -7.90
C THR A 311 -27.71 -6.64 -7.45
N ILE A 312 -27.31 -5.54 -6.80
CA ILE A 312 -26.05 -5.43 -6.07
C ILE A 312 -26.37 -5.30 -4.58
N SER A 313 -25.82 -6.20 -3.79
CA SER A 313 -25.92 -6.17 -2.33
C SER A 313 -24.60 -5.69 -1.75
N ILE A 314 -24.63 -4.57 -1.01
CA ILE A 314 -23.48 -3.96 -0.34
C ILE A 314 -23.60 -4.18 1.17
N GLY A 315 -22.57 -4.70 1.81
CA GLY A 315 -22.42 -4.71 3.27
C GLY A 315 -21.25 -3.85 3.69
N ILE A 316 -21.41 -2.99 4.70
CA ILE A 316 -20.35 -2.12 5.21
C ILE A 316 -20.17 -2.36 6.72
N ASP A 317 -18.90 -2.50 7.12
CA ASP A 317 -18.46 -2.59 8.51
C ASP A 317 -17.30 -1.60 8.73
N GLY A 318 -17.42 -0.71 9.71
CA GLY A 318 -16.39 0.32 9.96
C GLY A 318 -16.74 1.70 9.38
N GLY A 319 -15.72 2.51 9.08
CA GLY A 319 -15.81 3.94 8.83
C GLY A 319 -15.80 4.39 7.36
N ILE A 320 -16.31 3.61 6.41
CA ILE A 320 -16.39 4.07 5.00
C ILE A 320 -17.40 5.22 4.90
N THR A 321 -17.02 6.32 4.26
CA THR A 321 -17.85 7.53 4.07
C THR A 321 -18.15 7.82 2.60
N ARG A 322 -17.34 7.26 1.69
CA ARG A 322 -17.55 7.34 0.23
C ARG A 322 -16.96 6.12 -0.47
N PHE A 323 -17.66 5.58 -1.46
CA PHE A 323 -17.16 4.51 -2.31
C PHE A 323 -17.77 4.56 -3.72
N THR A 324 -17.08 3.95 -4.68
CA THR A 324 -17.45 3.86 -6.09
C THR A 324 -17.52 2.41 -6.53
N LEU A 325 -18.59 2.08 -7.27
CA LEU A 325 -18.78 0.82 -7.98
C LEU A 325 -18.56 1.08 -9.48
N ALA A 326 -17.68 0.32 -10.12
CA ALA A 326 -17.32 0.49 -11.54
C ALA A 326 -17.19 -0.87 -12.26
N ARG A 327 -18.18 -1.23 -13.10
CA ARG A 327 -18.23 -2.52 -13.83
C ARG A 327 -18.39 -2.31 -15.34
N ASP A 328 -17.77 -3.19 -16.12
CA ASP A 328 -17.83 -3.16 -17.58
C ASP A 328 -19.16 -3.72 -18.13
N ALA A 329 -19.48 -3.31 -19.36
CA ALA A 329 -20.75 -3.58 -20.03
C ALA A 329 -21.13 -5.06 -20.17
N SER A 330 -20.15 -5.93 -20.34
CA SER A 330 -20.37 -7.36 -20.60
C SER A 330 -20.99 -8.11 -19.41
N GLN A 331 -21.07 -7.49 -18.23
CA GLN A 331 -21.51 -8.16 -17.00
C GLN A 331 -22.87 -7.68 -16.48
N LEU A 332 -23.44 -6.61 -17.04
CA LEU A 332 -24.59 -5.90 -16.45
C LEU A 332 -25.88 -5.98 -17.25
N GLY A 333 -25.84 -6.28 -18.54
CA GLY A 333 -27.04 -6.22 -19.40
C GLY A 333 -27.65 -4.80 -19.50
N HIS A 334 -28.86 -4.70 -20.06
CA HIS A 334 -29.48 -3.40 -20.42
C HIS A 334 -30.57 -2.90 -19.45
N GLY A 335 -30.82 -3.62 -18.35
CA GLY A 335 -31.86 -3.30 -17.37
C GLY A 335 -31.38 -2.33 -16.28
N SER A 336 -32.33 -1.78 -15.51
CA SER A 336 -31.99 -1.09 -14.27
C SER A 336 -31.30 -2.04 -13.27
N ILE A 337 -30.47 -1.47 -12.41
CA ILE A 337 -29.77 -2.20 -11.35
C ILE A 337 -30.26 -1.69 -10.00
N ASN A 338 -30.70 -2.60 -9.15
CA ASN A 338 -31.09 -2.32 -7.78
C ASN A 338 -29.88 -2.49 -6.87
N ILE A 339 -29.53 -1.46 -6.10
CA ILE A 339 -28.40 -1.48 -5.16
C ILE A 339 -28.91 -1.34 -3.74
N TYR A 340 -28.65 -2.35 -2.91
CA TYR A 340 -29.00 -2.36 -1.48
C TYR A 340 -27.75 -2.11 -0.65
N ILE A 341 -27.78 -1.14 0.26
CA ILE A 341 -26.67 -0.87 1.19
C ILE A 341 -27.06 -1.31 2.61
N ASN A 342 -26.24 -2.15 3.22
CA ASN A 342 -26.35 -2.55 4.61
C ASN A 342 -25.11 -2.09 5.37
N ASP A 343 -25.18 -0.89 5.93
CA ASP A 343 -24.14 -0.35 6.79
C ASP A 343 -24.46 -0.69 8.25
N LYS A 344 -23.54 -1.37 8.95
CA LYS A 344 -23.72 -1.75 10.36
C LYS A 344 -23.74 -0.54 11.30
N LYS A 345 -23.11 0.57 10.91
CA LYS A 345 -23.04 1.80 11.71
C LYS A 345 -24.13 2.82 11.37
N ARG A 346 -24.61 2.86 10.12
CA ARG A 346 -25.45 3.96 9.63
C ARG A 346 -26.67 3.47 8.86
N LEU A 347 -27.68 4.34 8.75
CA LEU A 347 -28.92 4.07 8.03
C LEU A 347 -28.86 4.62 6.59
N ILE A 348 -29.70 4.07 5.70
CA ILE A 348 -29.98 4.68 4.39
C ILE A 348 -31.09 5.72 4.56
N ALA A 349 -31.02 6.85 3.86
CA ALA A 349 -32.16 7.77 3.80
C ALA A 349 -33.28 7.20 2.93
N GLU A 350 -34.36 6.78 3.59
CA GLU A 350 -35.70 7.31 3.35
C GLU A 350 -36.62 6.81 4.48
N LYS A 351 -37.23 7.78 5.18
CA LYS A 351 -38.32 7.73 6.18
C LYS A 351 -38.62 6.36 6.86
N PRO A 352 -38.49 6.26 8.19
CA PRO A 352 -38.91 5.06 8.90
C PRO A 352 -40.43 4.94 8.82
N ILE A 353 -40.94 3.88 8.19
CA ILE A 353 -42.07 3.04 8.62
C ILE A 353 -42.01 1.74 7.80
N GLY A 354 -41.59 0.64 8.43
CA GLY A 354 -41.74 -0.73 7.91
C GLY A 354 -40.44 -1.48 7.58
N PRO A 355 -40.44 -2.83 7.62
CA PRO A 355 -39.24 -3.67 7.50
C PRO A 355 -38.70 -3.86 6.07
N ALA A 356 -38.92 -2.91 5.15
CA ALA A 356 -38.43 -2.99 3.77
C ALA A 356 -37.50 -1.81 3.45
N ARG A 357 -36.20 -2.09 3.27
CA ARG A 357 -35.19 -1.13 2.79
C ARG A 357 -35.37 -0.94 1.27
N TYR A 358 -35.63 0.28 0.80
CA TYR A 358 -35.73 0.56 -0.64
C TYR A 358 -34.34 0.55 -1.29
N PRO A 359 -34.17 -0.04 -2.49
CA PRO A 359 -32.91 0.00 -3.21
C PRO A 359 -32.67 1.36 -3.85
N PHE A 360 -31.40 1.72 -4.05
CA PHE A 360 -31.03 2.70 -5.06
C PHE A 360 -31.22 2.09 -6.44
N VAL A 361 -31.99 2.74 -7.30
CA VAL A 361 -32.19 2.30 -8.69
C VAL A 361 -31.28 3.11 -9.59
N VAL A 362 -30.35 2.44 -10.28
CA VAL A 362 -29.42 3.08 -11.22
C VAL A 362 -29.57 2.48 -12.61
N LEU A 363 -29.26 3.28 -13.63
CA LEU A 363 -29.22 2.85 -15.01
C LEU A 363 -27.75 2.71 -15.44
N PRO A 364 -27.37 1.62 -16.15
CA PRO A 364 -26.10 1.56 -16.85
C PRO A 364 -25.95 2.69 -17.87
N SER A 365 -24.71 3.03 -18.20
CA SER A 365 -24.35 3.90 -19.31
C SER A 365 -24.81 3.31 -20.65
N SER A 366 -24.82 4.12 -21.72
CA SER A 366 -25.26 3.70 -23.06
C SER A 366 -24.45 2.55 -23.67
N ASP A 367 -23.21 2.36 -23.23
CA ASP A 367 -22.37 1.23 -23.61
C ASP A 367 -22.62 -0.03 -22.77
N GLY A 368 -23.46 0.06 -21.72
CA GLY A 368 -23.80 -1.00 -20.78
C GLY A 368 -22.97 -1.00 -19.49
N SER A 369 -21.94 -0.15 -19.37
CA SER A 369 -21.10 -0.07 -18.17
C SER A 369 -21.84 0.58 -16.98
N LEU A 370 -21.43 0.29 -15.76
CA LEU A 370 -21.89 0.99 -14.55
C LEU A 370 -20.72 1.73 -13.92
N ARG A 371 -20.93 3.01 -13.62
CA ARG A 371 -20.12 3.75 -12.66
C ARG A 371 -21.04 4.57 -11.76
N VAL A 372 -21.07 4.23 -10.47
CA VAL A 372 -21.86 4.95 -9.48
C VAL A 372 -21.04 5.16 -8.21
N THR A 373 -21.09 6.38 -7.68
CA THR A 373 -20.42 6.75 -6.43
C THR A 373 -21.48 7.02 -5.38
N PHE A 374 -21.27 6.50 -4.17
CA PHE A 374 -22.09 6.73 -3.01
C PHE A 374 -21.30 7.54 -1.99
N LYS A 375 -21.95 8.49 -1.33
CA LYS A 375 -21.36 9.28 -0.25
C LYS A 375 -22.37 9.48 0.88
N ILE A 376 -21.86 9.68 2.08
CA ILE A 376 -22.69 10.07 3.21
C ILE A 376 -22.91 11.58 3.17
N GLN A 377 -24.18 11.99 3.32
CA GLN A 377 -24.58 13.37 3.59
C GLN A 377 -25.58 13.32 4.74
N ASP A 378 -25.43 14.17 5.76
CA ASP A 378 -26.32 14.22 6.93
C ASP A 378 -26.58 12.85 7.60
N GLY A 379 -25.55 12.01 7.65
CA GLY A 379 -25.61 10.68 8.29
C GLY A 379 -26.31 9.59 7.48
N VAL A 380 -26.66 9.86 6.21
CA VAL A 380 -27.36 8.94 5.33
C VAL A 380 -26.64 8.76 3.99
N TRP A 381 -26.70 7.55 3.42
CA TRP A 381 -26.15 7.24 2.11
C TRP A 381 -26.94 7.91 0.99
N ASN A 382 -26.24 8.57 0.06
CA ASN A 382 -26.79 9.22 -1.13
C ASN A 382 -25.96 8.84 -2.38
N ILE A 383 -26.59 8.90 -3.56
CA ILE A 383 -25.88 8.82 -4.83
C ILE A 383 -25.18 10.16 -5.08
N ALA A 384 -23.88 10.09 -5.34
CA ALA A 384 -23.00 11.23 -5.58
C ALA A 384 -22.84 11.52 -7.10
N SER A 385 -22.57 10.49 -7.91
CA SER A 385 -22.24 10.55 -9.35
C SER A 385 -23.23 9.71 -10.18
N PRO A 386 -23.50 10.02 -11.48
CA PRO A 386 -22.50 9.88 -12.55
C PRO A 386 -21.78 11.17 -13.01
N ILE A 387 -22.18 12.36 -12.53
CA ILE A 387 -21.47 13.63 -12.78
C ILE A 387 -21.45 14.42 -11.47
N GLU A 388 -20.30 14.46 -10.80
CA GLU A 388 -20.06 15.45 -9.74
C GLU A 388 -19.15 16.56 -10.29
N PRO A 389 -19.42 17.84 -9.95
CA PRO A 389 -18.39 18.85 -10.08
C PRO A 389 -17.20 18.46 -9.19
N ASP A 390 -15.99 18.85 -9.61
CA ASP A 390 -14.81 18.67 -8.77
C ASP A 390 -15.07 19.29 -7.39
N SER A 391 -14.98 18.48 -6.32
CA SER A 391 -15.14 19.00 -4.97
C SER A 391 -13.98 19.94 -4.66
N THR A 392 -14.30 21.14 -4.21
CA THR A 392 -13.31 22.11 -3.71
C THR A 392 -12.91 21.82 -2.26
N GLU A 393 -13.53 20.84 -1.61
CA GLU A 393 -13.24 20.46 -0.23
C GLU A 393 -11.93 19.67 -0.14
N LEU A 394 -11.08 20.05 0.80
CA LEU A 394 -9.88 19.29 1.09
C LEU A 394 -10.24 18.02 1.86
N ILE A 395 -10.06 16.87 1.22
CA ILE A 395 -10.32 15.55 1.82
C ILE A 395 -9.13 14.61 1.62
N LYS A 396 -8.97 13.66 2.54
CA LYS A 396 -8.08 12.52 2.35
C LYS A 396 -8.63 11.65 1.23
N LYS A 397 -7.76 11.28 0.30
CA LYS A 397 -8.06 10.43 -0.86
C LYS A 397 -6.86 9.57 -1.22
N HIS A 398 -7.03 8.60 -2.11
CA HIS A 398 -5.92 7.75 -2.56
C HIS A 398 -4.74 8.57 -3.10
N GLY A 399 -3.55 8.33 -2.55
CA GLY A 399 -2.33 9.08 -2.86
C GLY A 399 -2.19 10.42 -2.12
N LEU A 400 -3.20 10.79 -1.32
CA LEU A 400 -3.28 11.98 -0.47
C LEU A 400 -4.03 11.64 0.84
N GLN A 401 -3.48 10.74 1.66
CA GLN A 401 -4.05 10.33 2.95
C GLN A 401 -3.10 10.26 4.15
N GLY A 402 -1.77 10.34 3.95
CA GLY A 402 -0.77 10.16 5.01
C GLY A 402 -0.48 8.68 5.30
N PRO A 403 0.43 8.35 6.24
CA PRO A 403 1.24 9.22 7.10
C PRO A 403 2.42 9.88 6.35
N ILE A 404 3.40 10.47 7.05
CA ILE A 404 4.55 11.17 6.43
C ILE A 404 5.23 10.36 5.31
N ASP A 405 5.49 9.07 5.54
CA ASP A 405 6.14 8.17 4.57
C ASP A 405 5.37 8.05 3.24
N ASP A 406 4.06 8.34 3.23
CA ASP A 406 3.20 8.22 2.06
C ASP A 406 3.62 9.12 0.90
N ALA A 407 4.24 10.26 1.21
CA ALA A 407 4.79 11.16 0.20
C ALA A 407 5.88 10.52 -0.67
N LEU A 408 6.52 9.44 -0.19
CA LEU A 408 7.60 8.73 -0.86
C LEU A 408 7.12 7.50 -1.66
N MET A 409 5.79 7.29 -1.72
CA MET A 409 5.14 6.26 -2.55
C MET A 409 4.75 6.78 -3.95
N ALA A 410 5.10 8.03 -4.26
CA ALA A 410 4.90 8.70 -5.54
C ALA A 410 6.14 9.54 -5.89
N PRO A 411 6.26 10.10 -7.10
CA PRO A 411 7.41 10.94 -7.45
C PRO A 411 7.59 12.08 -6.44
N PHE A 412 8.81 12.27 -5.96
CA PHE A 412 9.13 13.30 -4.96
C PHE A 412 10.41 14.08 -5.30
N LEU A 413 10.55 15.24 -4.66
CA LEU A 413 11.65 16.19 -4.81
C LEU A 413 12.02 16.80 -3.46
N PHE A 414 13.28 16.72 -3.07
CA PHE A 414 13.79 17.41 -1.88
C PHE A 414 14.09 18.87 -2.20
N VAL A 415 13.63 19.77 -1.34
CA VAL A 415 13.89 21.21 -1.43
C VAL A 415 14.77 21.62 -0.25
N ARG A 416 16.06 21.87 -0.53
CA ARG A 416 17.05 22.23 0.49
C ARG A 416 16.91 23.69 0.96
N PRO A 417 17.34 24.02 2.19
CA PRO A 417 17.48 25.41 2.62
C PRO A 417 18.52 26.17 1.78
N THR A 418 18.34 27.49 1.65
CA THR A 418 19.21 28.40 0.87
C THR A 418 19.85 29.51 1.70
N ALA A 419 19.42 29.69 2.95
CA ALA A 419 19.89 30.75 3.84
C ALA A 419 19.96 30.25 5.29
N GLN A 420 20.53 31.07 6.17
CA GLN A 420 20.45 30.84 7.62
C GLN A 420 19.00 30.98 8.09
N GLY A 421 18.58 30.05 8.93
CA GLY A 421 17.24 30.02 9.51
C GLY A 421 17.04 31.02 10.63
N LEU A 422 15.97 30.77 11.38
CA LEU A 422 15.59 31.56 12.54
C LEU A 422 16.58 31.34 13.69
N HIS A 423 17.06 30.10 13.86
CA HIS A 423 17.89 29.69 14.99
C HIS A 423 19.05 28.76 14.57
N PRO A 424 20.31 29.06 14.91
CA PRO A 424 21.47 28.26 14.47
C PRO A 424 21.45 26.79 14.89
N ASN A 425 20.90 26.48 16.07
CA ASN A 425 20.78 25.09 16.55
C ASN A 425 19.73 24.29 15.75
N ILE A 426 18.68 24.96 15.26
CA ILE A 426 17.69 24.35 14.37
C ILE A 426 18.31 24.09 12.99
N ASP A 427 19.06 25.04 12.44
CA ASP A 427 19.79 24.85 11.18
C ASP A 427 20.74 23.64 11.25
N GLN A 428 21.46 23.49 12.36
CA GLN A 428 22.36 22.36 12.57
C GLN A 428 21.60 21.02 12.57
N TRP A 429 20.44 20.98 13.24
CA TRP A 429 19.58 19.79 13.26
C TRP A 429 19.03 19.49 11.86
N VAL A 430 18.54 20.50 11.13
CA VAL A 430 17.98 20.35 9.78
C VAL A 430 19.04 19.80 8.83
N GLN A 431 20.27 20.35 8.87
CA GLN A 431 21.37 19.87 8.04
C GLN A 431 21.69 18.40 8.32
N SER A 432 21.78 18.02 9.60
CA SER A 432 22.04 16.64 10.01
C SER A 432 20.95 15.67 9.49
N GLU A 433 19.68 16.03 9.63
CA GLU A 433 18.58 15.17 9.21
C GLU A 433 18.39 15.14 7.68
N PHE A 434 18.66 16.25 6.99
CA PHE A 434 18.72 16.28 5.52
C PHE A 434 19.80 15.35 4.99
N ASP A 435 21.04 15.48 5.49
CA ASP A 435 22.17 14.65 5.07
C ASP A 435 21.91 13.17 5.38
N ARG A 436 21.32 12.88 6.55
CA ARG A 436 20.88 11.53 6.90
C ARG A 436 19.84 11.02 5.90
N ALA A 437 18.80 11.79 5.58
CA ALA A 437 17.74 11.36 4.67
C ALA A 437 18.29 11.08 3.26
N VAL A 438 19.14 11.95 2.72
CA VAL A 438 19.83 11.76 1.42
C VAL A 438 20.67 10.49 1.46
N ALA A 439 21.55 10.36 2.46
CA ALA A 439 22.46 9.22 2.57
C ALA A 439 21.70 7.90 2.77
N GLN A 440 20.64 7.90 3.56
CA GLN A 440 19.86 6.69 3.84
C GLN A 440 18.92 6.34 2.70
N TRP A 441 18.40 7.30 1.92
CA TRP A 441 17.68 6.94 0.69
C TRP A 441 18.59 6.19 -0.29
N HIS A 442 19.81 6.69 -0.50
CA HIS A 442 20.82 5.99 -1.31
C HIS A 442 21.19 4.62 -0.72
N ARG A 443 21.44 4.54 0.58
CA ARG A 443 21.89 3.31 1.26
C ARG A 443 20.80 2.27 1.49
N GLN A 444 19.54 2.65 1.64
CA GLN A 444 18.45 1.71 1.85
C GLN A 444 17.78 1.42 0.50
N MET A 445 17.30 2.48 -0.15
CA MET A 445 16.46 2.40 -1.35
C MET A 445 17.25 2.27 -2.65
N ARG A 446 18.59 2.29 -2.64
CA ARG A 446 19.41 2.15 -3.86
C ARG A 446 18.99 3.12 -4.97
N GLY A 447 18.59 4.32 -4.56
CA GLY A 447 18.15 5.39 -5.45
C GLY A 447 18.77 6.71 -5.03
N ASP A 448 18.78 7.68 -5.93
CA ASP A 448 19.32 9.01 -5.67
C ASP A 448 18.17 10.00 -5.59
N VAL A 449 18.07 10.72 -4.46
CA VAL A 449 17.03 11.72 -4.30
C VAL A 449 17.25 12.87 -5.29
N ARG A 450 16.15 13.36 -5.87
CA ARG A 450 16.17 14.62 -6.61
C ARG A 450 16.24 15.75 -5.59
N ILE A 451 17.18 16.67 -5.75
CA ILE A 451 17.38 17.82 -4.85
C ILE A 451 17.36 19.11 -5.66
N ARG A 452 16.65 20.12 -5.18
CA ARG A 452 16.71 21.50 -5.67
C ARG A 452 16.68 22.50 -4.52
N SER A 453 17.12 23.72 -4.76
CA SER A 453 16.80 24.87 -3.89
C SER A 453 15.50 25.56 -4.30
N SER A 454 14.98 26.44 -3.45
CA SER A 454 13.74 27.18 -3.70
C SER A 454 13.76 28.01 -5.00
N ASP A 455 14.92 28.57 -5.36
CA ASP A 455 15.14 29.36 -6.57
C ASP A 455 15.28 28.51 -7.84
N GLU A 456 15.59 27.22 -7.70
CA GLU A 456 15.70 26.26 -8.81
C GLU A 456 14.36 25.56 -9.14
N LEU A 457 13.32 25.78 -8.32
CA LEU A 457 11.99 25.20 -8.52
C LEU A 457 11.29 25.84 -9.73
N LYS A 458 10.62 24.98 -10.50
CA LYS A 458 9.79 25.35 -11.66
C LYS A 458 8.34 25.00 -11.35
N ASP A 459 7.40 25.67 -12.01
CA ASP A 459 5.96 25.37 -11.86
C ASP A 459 5.63 23.89 -12.12
N SER A 460 6.34 23.26 -13.06
CA SER A 460 6.22 21.84 -13.34
C SER A 460 6.58 20.95 -12.16
N ASP A 461 7.49 21.38 -11.27
CA ASP A 461 7.89 20.58 -10.12
C ASP A 461 6.75 20.44 -9.10
N PHE A 462 5.96 21.50 -8.90
CA PHE A 462 4.79 21.49 -8.01
C PHE A 462 3.71 20.51 -8.48
N GLN A 463 3.55 20.34 -9.79
CA GLN A 463 2.55 19.44 -10.38
C GLN A 463 3.05 17.99 -10.48
N ASN A 464 4.36 17.80 -10.66
CA ASN A 464 4.94 16.49 -10.92
C ASN A 464 5.44 15.77 -9.67
N TYR A 465 5.73 16.49 -8.58
CA TYR A 465 6.38 15.92 -7.40
C TYR A 465 5.66 16.29 -6.09
N ASN A 466 5.69 15.34 -5.16
CA ASN A 466 5.58 15.66 -3.74
C ASN A 466 6.84 16.41 -3.30
N LEU A 467 6.68 17.55 -2.63
CA LEU A 467 7.81 18.37 -2.20
C LEU A 467 8.19 18.06 -0.76
N ILE A 468 9.44 17.67 -0.54
CA ILE A 468 10.00 17.42 0.79
C ILE A 468 10.86 18.62 1.17
N LEU A 469 10.28 19.54 1.95
CA LEU A 469 10.84 20.83 2.29
C LEU A 469 11.65 20.75 3.59
N TRP A 470 12.91 21.16 3.53
CA TRP A 470 13.82 21.17 4.68
C TRP A 470 14.15 22.61 5.09
N GLY A 471 14.23 22.86 6.40
CA GLY A 471 14.49 24.17 6.98
C GLY A 471 13.30 24.76 7.73
N ASP A 472 13.27 26.07 7.77
CA ASP A 472 12.22 26.89 8.35
C ASP A 472 11.77 27.97 7.33
N PRO A 473 10.75 28.80 7.62
CA PRO A 473 10.27 29.80 6.67
C PRO A 473 11.33 30.82 6.23
N LYS A 474 12.37 31.05 7.05
CA LYS A 474 13.45 32.00 6.74
C LYS A 474 14.57 31.33 5.92
N SER A 475 14.97 30.11 6.26
CA SER A 475 16.02 29.39 5.53
C SER A 475 15.54 28.79 4.21
N ASN A 476 14.24 28.49 4.07
CA ASN A 476 13.65 27.93 2.86
C ASN A 476 12.40 28.74 2.43
N PRO A 477 12.53 29.64 1.42
CA PRO A 477 11.42 30.46 0.93
C PRO A 477 10.19 29.68 0.45
N THR A 478 10.35 28.42 0.05
CA THR A 478 9.21 27.57 -0.34
C THR A 478 8.36 27.21 0.88
N ILE A 479 8.96 27.02 2.07
CA ILE A 479 8.22 26.82 3.33
C ILE A 479 7.38 28.07 3.64
N ALA A 480 7.95 29.27 3.55
CA ALA A 480 7.19 30.51 3.74
C ALA A 480 5.99 30.60 2.78
N LYS A 481 6.22 30.37 1.48
CA LYS A 481 5.16 30.41 0.45
C LYS A 481 4.00 29.45 0.74
N VAL A 482 4.28 28.21 1.16
CA VAL A 482 3.21 27.23 1.44
C VAL A 482 2.47 27.56 2.75
N LEU A 483 3.14 28.14 3.74
CA LEU A 483 2.48 28.54 5.00
C LEU A 483 1.63 29.82 4.84
N GLU A 484 2.06 30.74 3.97
CA GLU A 484 1.34 31.98 3.66
C GLU A 484 0.17 31.77 2.70
N ALA A 485 0.18 30.66 1.94
CA ALA A 485 -0.86 30.33 0.99
C ALA A 485 -2.25 30.27 1.67
N THR A 486 -3.24 30.84 0.97
CA THR A 486 -4.63 30.84 1.40
C THR A 486 -5.44 29.85 0.56
N GLY A 487 -6.67 29.55 0.99
CA GLY A 487 -7.56 28.62 0.30
C GLY A 487 -7.86 27.36 1.12
N PRO A 488 -8.57 26.38 0.52
CA PRO A 488 -9.06 25.20 1.22
C PRO A 488 -7.95 24.30 1.75
N ALA A 489 -6.75 24.36 1.14
CA ALA A 489 -5.58 23.60 1.54
C ALA A 489 -4.61 24.38 2.44
N LYS A 490 -5.03 25.47 3.08
CA LYS A 490 -4.18 26.23 4.00
C LYS A 490 -3.65 25.33 5.12
N ILE A 491 -2.33 25.27 5.27
CA ILE A 491 -1.67 24.50 6.33
C ILE A 491 -1.99 25.15 7.69
N PRO A 492 -2.48 24.41 8.70
CA PRO A 492 -2.86 24.97 9.99
C PRO A 492 -1.66 25.25 10.92
N LEU A 493 -0.50 25.63 10.36
CA LEU A 493 0.76 25.83 11.06
C LEU A 493 1.19 27.31 10.94
N GLN A 494 1.51 27.93 12.06
CA GLN A 494 2.22 29.22 12.09
C GLN A 494 3.62 29.00 12.64
N TRP A 495 4.62 29.66 12.05
CA TRP A 495 6.01 29.51 12.45
C TRP A 495 6.73 30.85 12.30
N ASN A 496 7.18 31.41 13.41
CA ASN A 496 7.93 32.66 13.47
C ASN A 496 9.19 32.53 14.35
N GLU A 497 9.92 33.64 14.54
CA GLU A 497 11.17 33.70 15.33
C GLU A 497 11.03 33.25 16.78
N THR A 498 9.82 33.24 17.35
CA THR A 498 9.58 32.90 18.77
C THR A 498 8.75 31.64 18.98
N SER A 499 7.79 31.34 18.09
CA SER A 499 6.85 30.25 18.27
C SER A 499 6.58 29.42 17.01
N ILE A 500 6.26 28.15 17.24
CA ILE A 500 5.58 27.24 16.33
C ILE A 500 4.20 26.96 16.92
N GLU A 501 3.16 27.21 16.12
CA GLU A 501 1.76 27.08 16.56
C GLU A 501 0.98 26.17 15.62
N LEU A 502 0.38 25.12 16.18
CA LEU A 502 -0.44 24.14 15.47
C LEU A 502 -1.77 23.98 16.24
N GLY A 503 -2.82 24.66 15.79
CA GLY A 503 -4.07 24.74 16.55
C GLY A 503 -3.87 25.41 17.90
N SER A 504 -4.19 24.73 19.01
CA SER A 504 -3.94 25.24 20.37
C SER A 504 -2.56 24.90 20.93
N LEU A 505 -1.73 24.15 20.20
CA LEU A 505 -0.35 23.85 20.59
C LEU A 505 0.54 25.04 20.24
N LYS A 506 1.30 25.54 21.22
CA LYS A 506 2.30 26.61 21.04
C LYS A 506 3.62 26.19 21.67
N LEU A 507 4.66 26.11 20.86
CA LEU A 507 6.00 25.66 21.26
C LEU A 507 7.04 26.71 20.87
N ALA A 508 8.17 26.75 21.60
CA ALA A 508 9.25 27.69 21.30
C ALA A 508 10.01 27.26 20.04
N SER A 509 10.17 28.17 19.07
CA SER A 509 10.79 27.85 17.78
C SER A 509 12.31 27.69 17.81
N ASP A 510 12.94 28.08 18.93
CA ASP A 510 14.38 27.87 19.21
C ASP A 510 14.68 26.45 19.71
N LYS A 511 13.67 25.64 20.01
CA LYS A 511 13.84 24.27 20.54
C LYS A 511 13.10 23.22 19.73
N HIS A 512 12.04 23.60 19.02
CA HIS A 512 11.15 22.65 18.37
C HIS A 512 11.19 22.77 16.85
N VAL A 513 10.93 21.65 16.17
CA VAL A 513 10.76 21.59 14.71
C VAL A 513 9.51 20.75 14.39
N PRO A 514 8.63 21.20 13.47
CA PRO A 514 7.53 20.40 12.99
C PRO A 514 8.00 19.44 11.90
N LEU A 515 7.65 18.16 12.06
CA LEU A 515 7.66 17.16 11.01
C LEU A 515 6.21 16.92 10.60
N MET A 516 5.83 17.17 9.35
CA MET A 516 4.43 17.14 8.95
C MET A 516 4.28 16.79 7.46
N ILE A 517 3.26 16.02 7.12
CA ILE A 517 2.74 15.89 5.75
C ILE A 517 1.41 16.62 5.61
N TYR A 518 1.21 17.33 4.50
CA TYR A 518 -0.04 18.01 4.19
C TYR A 518 -0.25 18.13 2.67
N PRO A 519 -1.48 18.20 2.16
CA PRO A 519 -1.73 18.59 0.78
C PRO A 519 -1.08 19.93 0.46
N ASN A 520 -0.40 20.02 -0.68
CA ASN A 520 0.35 21.21 -1.06
C ASN A 520 -0.62 22.35 -1.39
N PRO A 521 -0.62 23.48 -0.65
CA PRO A 521 -1.53 24.60 -0.91
C PRO A 521 -1.38 25.21 -2.32
N LEU A 522 -0.21 25.04 -2.94
CA LEU A 522 0.11 25.52 -4.28
C LEU A 522 -0.18 24.48 -5.38
N ALA A 523 -0.39 23.22 -4.99
CA ALA A 523 -0.75 22.12 -5.88
C ALA A 523 -1.52 21.03 -5.10
N PRO A 524 -2.83 21.21 -4.81
CA PRO A 524 -3.57 20.40 -3.84
C PRO A 524 -3.64 18.89 -4.13
N GLU A 525 -3.28 18.46 -5.34
CA GLU A 525 -3.15 17.06 -5.78
C GLU A 525 -1.78 16.42 -5.46
N ARG A 526 -0.93 17.12 -4.71
CA ARG A 526 0.41 16.69 -4.29
C ARG A 526 0.63 16.99 -2.81
N TYR A 527 1.68 16.40 -2.26
CA TYR A 527 2.10 16.68 -0.88
C TYR A 527 3.14 17.78 -0.78
N VAL A 528 3.12 18.45 0.37
CA VAL A 528 4.30 18.98 1.03
C VAL A 528 4.60 18.15 2.28
N VAL A 529 5.88 17.90 2.53
CA VAL A 529 6.40 17.34 3.79
C VAL A 529 7.40 18.33 4.38
N LEU A 530 7.28 18.65 5.66
CA LEU A 530 8.23 19.48 6.39
C LEU A 530 9.23 18.60 7.15
N ASN A 531 10.52 18.84 6.94
CA ASN A 531 11.65 18.35 7.76
C ASN A 531 11.71 16.84 8.03
N SER A 532 11.11 16.02 7.15
CA SER A 532 11.06 14.57 7.32
C SER A 532 11.21 13.84 5.99
N SER A 533 11.49 12.55 6.07
CA SER A 533 11.50 11.59 4.96
C SER A 533 10.83 10.30 5.44
N PHE A 534 11.27 9.13 4.98
CA PHE A 534 10.85 7.87 5.57
C PHE A 534 11.28 7.82 7.04
N THR A 535 10.40 7.34 7.91
CA THR A 535 10.46 7.67 9.34
C THR A 535 11.14 6.60 10.19
N TYR A 536 11.30 5.38 9.68
CA TYR A 536 12.13 4.37 10.33
C TYR A 536 13.62 4.73 10.23
N ARG A 537 14.40 4.31 11.24
CA ARG A 537 15.80 4.73 11.43
C ARG A 537 16.70 3.52 11.66
N GLU A 538 17.96 3.77 12.01
CA GLU A 538 19.04 2.80 12.12
C GLU A 538 18.67 1.55 12.96
N TYR A 539 17.86 1.74 14.00
CA TYR A 539 17.33 0.68 14.85
C TYR A 539 16.53 -0.39 14.07
N ASP A 540 15.91 0.01 12.97
CA ASP A 540 14.97 -0.82 12.21
C ASP A 540 15.66 -1.56 11.05
N TYR A 541 16.91 -1.25 10.71
CA TYR A 541 17.56 -1.75 9.48
C TYR A 541 17.77 -3.28 9.45
N LEU A 542 18.05 -3.87 10.63
CA LEU A 542 18.35 -5.30 10.73
C LEU A 542 17.09 -6.18 10.79
N ASN A 543 15.88 -5.60 10.87
CA ASN A 543 14.65 -6.38 10.89
C ASN A 543 13.53 -5.74 10.06
N ASN A 544 13.13 -6.43 9.00
CA ASN A 544 12.08 -6.01 8.06
C ASN A 544 10.72 -5.78 8.71
N ALA A 545 10.42 -6.48 9.81
CA ALA A 545 9.18 -6.28 10.53
C ALA A 545 9.13 -4.86 11.12
N ARG A 546 10.27 -4.32 11.56
CA ARG A 546 10.36 -2.95 12.11
C ARG A 546 10.32 -1.85 11.05
N GLN A 547 10.52 -2.17 9.77
CA GLN A 547 10.62 -1.19 8.67
C GLN A 547 9.24 -0.78 8.19
N VAL A 548 8.54 -0.06 9.06
CA VAL A 548 7.19 0.47 8.91
C VAL A 548 7.20 1.95 9.31
N PRO A 549 6.20 2.75 8.90
CA PRO A 549 6.10 4.13 9.35
C PRO A 549 6.16 4.24 10.88
N LYS A 550 6.86 5.26 11.37
CA LYS A 550 7.09 5.55 12.80
C LYS A 550 6.47 6.84 13.26
N LEU A 551 6.19 7.78 12.36
CA LEU A 551 5.53 9.04 12.69
C LEU A 551 4.19 9.13 11.95
N PRO A 552 3.15 9.71 12.58
CA PRO A 552 1.84 9.89 11.97
C PRO A 552 1.87 11.05 10.96
N ASP A 553 0.74 11.73 10.72
CA ASP A 553 0.71 12.84 9.76
C ASP A 553 1.55 14.05 10.23
N TRP A 554 1.69 14.24 11.54
CA TRP A 554 2.57 15.27 12.10
C TRP A 554 3.14 14.89 13.47
N ALA A 555 4.35 15.38 13.75
CA ALA A 555 5.03 15.27 15.03
C ALA A 555 5.82 16.55 15.32
N MET A 556 5.83 16.97 16.59
CA MET A 556 6.65 18.07 17.09
C MET A 556 7.87 17.48 17.80
N ILE A 557 9.05 17.87 17.35
CA ILE A 557 10.32 17.33 17.83
C ILE A 557 11.04 18.39 18.64
N ASP A 558 11.36 18.09 19.89
CA ASP A 558 12.29 18.86 20.72
C ASP A 558 13.73 18.45 20.38
N THR A 559 14.45 19.40 19.79
CA THR A 559 15.83 19.27 19.29
C THR A 559 16.89 19.44 20.37
N THR A 560 16.51 19.80 21.60
CA THR A 560 17.44 19.80 22.75
C THR A 560 17.87 18.38 23.12
N THR A 561 17.07 17.38 22.72
CA THR A 561 17.47 15.97 22.71
C THR A 561 18.00 15.62 21.33
N ALA A 562 19.26 15.17 21.27
CA ALA A 562 19.88 14.79 20.00
C ALA A 562 19.13 13.63 19.31
N PRO A 563 19.07 13.62 17.96
CA PRO A 563 18.58 12.47 17.21
C PRO A 563 19.34 11.19 17.59
N ASN A 564 18.64 10.06 17.57
CA ASN A 564 19.23 8.74 17.82
C ASN A 564 18.81 7.74 16.74
N GLY A 565 19.16 6.47 16.91
CA GLY A 565 18.85 5.42 15.95
C GLY A 565 17.37 5.08 15.80
N ARG A 566 16.47 5.66 16.61
CA ARG A 566 15.01 5.43 16.55
C ARG A 566 14.21 6.71 16.33
N TRP A 567 14.65 7.83 16.88
CA TRP A 567 13.90 9.09 16.83
C TRP A 567 14.74 10.27 16.32
N PRO A 568 14.13 11.23 15.63
CA PRO A 568 14.80 12.45 15.15
C PRO A 568 15.07 13.48 16.27
N GLY A 569 14.78 13.14 17.51
CA GLY A 569 14.84 14.00 18.70
C GLY A 569 13.78 13.52 19.68
N LYS A 570 13.47 14.31 20.72
CA LYS A 570 12.37 13.96 21.63
C LYS A 570 11.04 14.33 21.00
N ILE A 571 10.14 13.36 20.82
CA ILE A 571 8.76 13.64 20.39
C ILE A 571 8.02 14.26 21.59
N VAL A 572 7.47 15.46 21.42
CA VAL A 572 6.68 16.13 22.48
C VAL A 572 5.18 16.14 22.19
N GLN A 573 4.80 15.94 20.93
CA GLN A 573 3.42 15.74 20.50
C GLN A 573 3.38 15.11 19.10
N ALA A 574 2.37 14.27 18.80
CA ALA A 574 2.14 13.74 17.46
C ALA A 574 0.68 13.25 17.30
N ASP A 575 0.09 13.44 16.12
CA ASP A 575 -1.26 12.96 15.81
C ASP A 575 -1.50 12.86 14.29
N PHE A 576 -2.72 12.48 13.91
CA PHE A 576 -3.21 12.37 12.54
C PHE A 576 -4.20 13.48 12.17
N PHE A 577 -4.16 13.84 10.89
CA PHE A 577 -5.24 14.39 10.08
C PHE A 577 -6.58 13.68 10.33
N ASP A 578 -7.70 14.39 10.49
CA ASP A 578 -9.00 13.79 10.19
C ASP A 578 -9.21 13.61 8.66
N GLU A 579 -10.37 13.07 8.27
CA GLU A 579 -10.74 12.87 6.87
C GLU A 579 -10.67 14.18 6.04
N ALA A 580 -10.89 15.34 6.66
CA ALA A 580 -11.05 16.62 5.99
C ALA A 580 -9.83 17.54 6.14
N TRP A 581 -8.63 17.03 6.42
CA TRP A 581 -7.50 17.95 6.53
C TRP A 581 -7.36 18.64 7.91
N LYS A 582 -8.26 18.40 8.86
CA LYS A 582 -8.37 19.22 10.07
C LYS A 582 -7.68 18.59 11.26
N LEU A 583 -7.12 19.45 12.11
CA LEU A 583 -6.53 19.05 13.37
C LEU A 583 -7.59 18.41 14.27
N LYS A 584 -7.27 17.22 14.76
CA LYS A 584 -8.02 16.59 15.85
C LYS A 584 -7.74 17.33 17.17
N PRO A 585 -8.66 17.26 18.16
CA PRO A 585 -8.39 17.78 19.50
C PRO A 585 -7.08 17.20 20.03
N ILE A 586 -6.18 18.08 20.52
CA ILE A 586 -4.87 17.68 21.00
C ILE A 586 -5.03 16.75 22.20
N ARG A 587 -4.45 15.55 22.08
CA ARG A 587 -4.48 14.52 23.12
C ARG A 587 -3.39 14.79 24.17
N PRO A 588 -3.61 14.43 25.45
CA PRO A 588 -2.52 14.34 26.41
C PRO A 588 -1.42 13.42 25.88
N PHE A 589 -0.19 13.92 25.83
CA PHE A 589 0.94 13.15 25.32
C PHE A 589 1.49 12.25 26.42
N VAL A 590 1.54 10.94 26.16
CA VAL A 590 2.02 9.92 27.10
C VAL A 590 3.24 9.25 26.48
N GLU A 591 4.37 9.27 27.20
CA GLU A 591 5.58 8.55 26.79
C GLU A 591 5.43 7.03 27.06
N PRO A 592 6.03 6.15 26.21
CA PRO A 592 5.94 4.69 26.34
C PRO A 592 6.64 4.06 27.55
#